data_AF-A0A6G4DSP7-F1
#
_entry.id   AF-A0A6G4DSP7-F1
#
_cell.length_a   1.000
_cell.length_b   1.000
_cell.length_c   1.000
_cell.angle_alpha   90.00
_cell.angle_beta   90.00
_cell.angle_gamma   90.00
#
_symmetry.space_group_name_H-M   'P 1'
#
loop_
_entity.id
_entity.type
_entity.pdbx_description
1 polymer ?
#
loop_
_entity_poly.entity_id
_entity_poly.type
_entity_poly.pdbx_seq_one_letter_code
_entity_poly.pdbx_strand_id
1 'polypeptide(L)'
;MINLFIYISAILLMFIICMQGGKATFKAPRKIKIISIIIYFLMILKFISLTLLVFVNNIRNLYWLKWIYFLDFLAIPICILICFYICIKNNKFNLNYIIFIIVLITSILIFFMTKYSLKINMFNGQYYIMELLTPINMYVFFIFVNLIFLILCLIKHNNKYINKNIL
;
A
#
# COMPACT_ATOMS: atom_id res chain seq x y z
N MET A 1 -21.99 -13.00 10.99
CA MET A 1 -22.80 -12.82 9.77
C MET A 1 -22.60 -11.44 9.16
N ILE A 2 -23.16 -10.35 9.73
CA ILE A 2 -23.03 -8.99 9.16
C ILE A 2 -21.56 -8.56 9.01
N ASN A 3 -20.73 -8.76 10.04
CA ASN A 3 -19.31 -8.39 10.01
C ASN A 3 -18.52 -9.16 8.92
N LEU A 4 -18.84 -10.43 8.71
CA LEU A 4 -18.25 -11.24 7.65
C LEU A 4 -18.69 -10.76 6.25
N PHE A 5 -19.95 -10.35 6.10
CA PHE A 5 -20.43 -9.77 4.85
C PHE A 5 -19.73 -8.44 4.53
N ILE A 6 -19.56 -7.57 5.54
CA ILE A 6 -18.80 -6.31 5.41
C ILE A 6 -17.34 -6.61 5.04
N TYR A 7 -16.74 -7.62 5.66
CA TYR A 7 -15.36 -8.02 5.37
C TYR A 7 -15.21 -8.50 3.92
N ILE A 8 -16.08 -9.40 3.45
CA ILE A 8 -16.05 -9.90 2.08
C ILE A 8 -16.35 -8.79 1.07
N SER A 9 -17.29 -7.90 1.35
CA SER A 9 -17.60 -6.78 0.46
C SER A 9 -16.43 -5.80 0.35
N ALA A 10 -15.72 -5.53 1.46
CA ALA A 10 -14.50 -4.72 1.45
C ALA A 10 -13.38 -5.38 0.62
N ILE A 11 -13.20 -6.70 0.73
CA ILE A 11 -12.26 -7.47 -0.09
C ILE A 11 -12.59 -7.36 -1.58
N LEU A 12 -13.88 -7.51 -1.95
CA LEU A 12 -14.33 -7.38 -3.34
C LEU A 12 -14.12 -5.96 -3.88
N LEU A 13 -14.41 -4.94 -3.06
CA LEU A 13 -14.20 -3.54 -3.44
C LEU A 13 -12.71 -3.26 -3.67
N MET A 14 -11.82 -3.74 -2.78
CA MET A 14 -10.38 -3.64 -2.95
C MET A 14 -9.91 -4.31 -4.25
N PHE A 15 -10.48 -5.47 -4.60
CA PHE A 15 -10.17 -6.17 -5.84
C PHE A 15 -10.56 -5.37 -7.09
N ILE A 16 -11.76 -4.79 -7.12
CA ILE A 16 -12.23 -3.96 -8.23
C ILE A 16 -11.30 -2.75 -8.43
N ILE A 17 -10.93 -2.07 -7.34
CA ILE A 17 -10.00 -0.93 -7.40
C ILE A 17 -8.64 -1.37 -7.95
N CYS A 18 -8.11 -2.50 -7.47
CA CYS A 18 -6.83 -3.02 -7.96
C CYS A 18 -6.86 -3.36 -9.45
N MET A 19 -7.95 -3.94 -9.94
CA MET A 19 -8.12 -4.29 -11.36
C MET A 19 -8.22 -3.06 -12.25
N GLN A 20 -8.99 -2.04 -11.84
CA GLN A 20 -9.09 -0.78 -12.57
C GLN A 20 -7.75 -0.04 -12.60
N GLY A 21 -7.10 0.05 -11.44
CA GLY A 21 -5.78 0.67 -11.30
C GLY A 21 -4.70 -0.04 -12.11
N GLY A 22 -4.67 -1.37 -12.08
CA GLY A 22 -3.77 -2.20 -12.88
C GLY A 22 -3.95 -1.99 -14.38
N LYS A 23 -5.19 -1.87 -14.89
CA LYS A 23 -5.43 -1.52 -16.30
C LYS A 23 -4.85 -0.15 -16.67
N ALA A 24 -4.93 0.82 -15.76
CA ALA A 24 -4.37 2.15 -15.98
C ALA A 24 -2.83 2.15 -16.03
N THR A 25 -2.16 1.30 -15.25
CA THR A 25 -0.68 1.23 -15.26
C THR A 25 -0.12 0.72 -16.57
N PHE A 26 -0.83 -0.16 -17.29
CA PHE A 26 -0.37 -0.62 -18.60
C PHE A 26 -0.24 0.51 -19.62
N LYS A 27 -1.02 1.60 -19.46
CA LYS A 27 -0.99 2.82 -20.27
C LYS A 27 0.04 3.86 -19.78
N ALA A 28 0.70 3.62 -18.64
CA ALA A 28 1.65 4.56 -18.05
C ALA A 28 2.98 4.64 -18.84
N PRO A 29 3.70 5.78 -18.78
CA PRO A 29 5.02 5.92 -19.41
C PRO A 29 6.02 4.91 -18.83
N ARG A 30 6.91 4.38 -19.71
CA ARG A 30 7.86 3.30 -19.37
C ARG A 30 8.63 3.53 -18.05
N LYS A 31 9.03 4.77 -17.78
CA LYS A 31 9.80 5.17 -16.58
C LYS A 31 9.08 4.88 -15.25
N ILE A 32 7.76 5.04 -15.20
CA ILE A 32 6.95 4.85 -13.97
C ILE A 32 6.21 3.49 -13.99
N LYS A 33 5.99 2.95 -15.19
CA LYS A 33 5.26 1.71 -15.42
C LYS A 33 5.77 0.54 -14.57
N ILE A 34 7.08 0.32 -14.52
CA ILE A 34 7.67 -0.79 -13.74
C ILE A 34 7.32 -0.68 -12.26
N ILE A 35 7.53 0.51 -11.66
CA ILE A 35 7.28 0.72 -10.24
C ILE A 35 5.78 0.60 -9.93
N SER A 36 4.93 1.09 -10.83
CA SER A 36 3.48 0.95 -10.68
C SER A 36 3.04 -0.52 -10.75
N ILE A 37 3.62 -1.34 -11.63
CA ILE A 37 3.34 -2.78 -11.70
C ILE A 37 3.73 -3.47 -10.39
N ILE A 38 4.90 -3.13 -9.81
CA ILE A 38 5.36 -3.66 -8.54
C ILE A 38 4.37 -3.34 -7.42
N ILE A 39 3.87 -2.10 -7.34
CA ILE A 39 2.85 -1.71 -6.36
C ILE A 39 1.59 -2.58 -6.47
N TYR A 40 1.02 -2.71 -7.68
CA TYR A 40 -0.21 -3.48 -7.84
C TYR A 40 0.01 -4.96 -7.56
N PHE A 41 1.18 -5.49 -7.89
CA PHE A 41 1.57 -6.85 -7.50
C PHE A 41 1.58 -7.03 -5.97
N LEU A 42 2.15 -6.09 -5.22
CA LEU A 42 2.11 -6.11 -3.75
C LEU A 42 0.68 -6.04 -3.20
N MET A 43 -0.19 -5.23 -3.79
CA MET A 43 -1.59 -5.14 -3.37
C MET A 43 -2.40 -6.42 -3.68
N ILE A 44 -2.12 -7.08 -4.80
CA ILE A 44 -2.73 -8.39 -5.14
C ILE A 44 -2.27 -9.46 -4.14
N LEU A 45 -0.99 -9.48 -3.78
CA LEU A 45 -0.49 -10.39 -2.74
C LEU A 45 -1.20 -10.18 -1.40
N LYS A 46 -1.41 -8.92 -0.99
CA LYS A 46 -2.21 -8.61 0.20
C LYS A 46 -3.65 -9.12 0.09
N PHE A 47 -4.29 -8.95 -1.06
CA PHE A 47 -5.63 -9.48 -1.31
C PHE A 47 -5.69 -11.00 -1.11
N ILE A 48 -4.70 -11.73 -1.63
CA ILE A 48 -4.58 -13.18 -1.42
C ILE A 48 -4.43 -13.53 0.06
N SER A 49 -3.65 -12.74 0.83
CA SER A 49 -3.52 -12.95 2.28
C SER A 49 -4.85 -12.75 3.03
N LEU A 50 -5.61 -11.71 2.67
CA LEU A 50 -6.92 -11.42 3.27
C LEU A 50 -7.95 -12.50 2.97
N THR A 51 -7.96 -13.06 1.76
CA THR A 51 -8.86 -14.17 1.44
C THR A 51 -8.47 -15.44 2.20
N LEU A 52 -7.18 -15.75 2.33
CA LEU A 52 -6.71 -16.91 3.08
C LEU A 52 -7.09 -16.85 4.58
N LEU A 53 -7.17 -15.67 5.19
CA LEU A 53 -7.60 -15.50 6.59
C LEU A 53 -9.04 -15.97 6.87
N VAL A 54 -9.87 -16.08 5.83
CA VAL A 54 -11.25 -16.59 5.92
C VAL A 54 -11.29 -18.12 5.88
N PHE A 55 -10.38 -18.75 5.12
CA PHE A 55 -10.44 -20.19 4.83
C PHE A 55 -9.49 -21.05 5.66
N VAL A 56 -8.44 -20.46 6.22
CA VAL A 56 -7.43 -21.23 6.97
C VAL A 56 -7.95 -21.56 8.37
N ASN A 57 -8.08 -22.85 8.68
CA ASN A 57 -8.47 -23.33 10.00
C ASN A 57 -7.30 -23.41 11.00
N ASN A 58 -6.06 -23.49 10.52
CA ASN A 58 -4.88 -23.67 11.37
C ASN A 58 -4.12 -22.35 11.60
N ILE A 59 -4.14 -21.87 12.84
CA ILE A 59 -3.47 -20.64 13.29
C ILE A 59 -1.96 -20.66 13.00
N ARG A 60 -1.31 -21.83 13.04
CA ARG A 60 0.14 -21.92 12.79
C ARG A 60 0.52 -21.51 11.37
N ASN A 61 -0.33 -21.83 10.38
CA ASN A 61 -0.10 -21.45 8.98
C ASN A 61 -0.26 -19.93 8.77
N LEU A 62 -1.06 -19.28 9.60
CA LEU A 62 -1.28 -17.84 9.55
C LEU A 62 -0.02 -17.04 9.90
N TYR A 63 0.87 -17.55 10.77
CA TYR A 63 2.13 -16.85 11.08
C TYR A 63 3.03 -16.64 9.85
N TRP A 64 2.97 -17.53 8.87
CA TRP A 64 3.73 -17.41 7.61
C TRP A 64 3.18 -16.29 6.73
N LEU A 65 1.88 -16.00 6.83
CA LEU A 65 1.21 -14.93 6.10
C LEU A 65 1.52 -13.53 6.65
N LYS A 66 2.21 -13.40 7.79
CA LYS A 66 2.61 -12.13 8.41
C LYS A 66 3.15 -11.14 7.36
N TRP A 67 4.16 -11.58 6.61
CA TRP A 67 4.86 -10.71 5.65
C TRP A 67 3.96 -10.23 4.52
N ILE A 68 3.06 -11.10 4.07
CA ILE A 68 2.16 -10.85 2.95
C ILE A 68 0.98 -9.96 3.40
N TYR A 69 0.48 -10.17 4.62
CA TYR A 69 -0.62 -9.38 5.20
C TYR A 69 -0.27 -7.90 5.36
N PHE A 70 0.96 -7.62 5.79
CA PHE A 70 1.45 -6.27 6.06
C PHE A 70 2.19 -5.60 4.89
N LEU A 71 2.02 -6.08 3.66
CA LEU A 71 2.62 -5.47 2.46
C LEU A 71 2.12 -4.05 2.17
N ASP A 72 0.95 -3.68 2.70
CA ASP A 72 0.39 -2.33 2.62
C ASP A 72 1.28 -1.26 3.26
N PHE A 73 1.98 -1.59 4.34
CA PHE A 73 2.98 -0.71 4.92
C PHE A 73 4.10 -0.37 3.95
N LEU A 74 4.39 -1.22 2.96
CA LEU A 74 5.36 -0.91 1.91
C LEU A 74 4.67 -0.25 0.72
N ALA A 75 3.57 -0.82 0.23
CA ALA A 75 2.90 -0.37 -0.97
C ALA A 75 2.41 1.09 -0.87
N ILE A 76 1.85 1.50 0.28
CA ILE A 76 1.25 2.83 0.44
C ILE A 76 2.30 3.96 0.34
N PRO A 77 3.42 3.95 1.09
CA PRO A 77 4.48 4.94 0.92
C PRO A 77 5.06 5.00 -0.50
N ILE A 78 5.25 3.83 -1.12
CA ILE A 78 5.78 3.76 -2.50
C ILE A 78 4.80 4.45 -3.47
N CYS A 79 3.49 4.17 -3.36
CA CYS A 79 2.46 4.86 -4.14
C CYS A 79 2.55 6.37 -4.00
N ILE A 80 2.62 6.85 -2.75
CA ILE A 80 2.60 8.27 -2.44
C ILE A 80 3.83 8.98 -2.99
N LEU A 81 5.02 8.39 -2.87
CA LEU A 81 6.26 8.94 -3.41
C LEU A 81 6.24 9.03 -4.94
N ILE A 82 5.63 8.05 -5.62
CA ILE A 82 5.44 8.11 -7.07
C ILE A 82 4.42 9.17 -7.46
N CYS A 83 3.29 9.27 -6.74
CA CYS A 83 2.31 10.33 -6.96
C CYS A 83 2.97 11.71 -6.82
N PHE A 84 3.77 11.88 -5.77
CA PHE A 84 4.54 13.09 -5.54
C PHE A 84 5.53 13.38 -6.67
N TYR A 85 6.25 12.36 -7.17
CA TYR A 85 7.11 12.50 -8.35
C TYR A 85 6.35 13.02 -9.57
N ILE A 86 5.19 12.43 -9.86
CA ILE A 86 4.35 12.82 -10.99
C ILE A 86 3.90 14.27 -10.84
N CYS A 87 3.47 14.68 -9.65
CA CYS A 87 3.02 16.04 -9.36
C CYS A 87 4.15 17.08 -9.38
N ILE A 88 5.38 16.70 -9.04
CA ILE A 88 6.52 17.62 -9.00
C ILE A 88 7.23 17.73 -10.34
N LYS A 89 7.01 16.79 -11.28
CA LYS A 89 7.77 16.61 -12.53
C LYS A 89 8.09 17.95 -13.22
N ASN A 90 9.24 18.47 -12.85
CA ASN A 90 9.94 19.57 -13.47
C ASN A 90 11.17 18.88 -14.06
N ASN A 91 11.53 19.15 -15.31
CA ASN A 91 12.50 18.37 -16.11
C ASN A 91 13.90 18.15 -15.46
N LYS A 92 14.16 18.73 -14.28
CA LYS A 92 15.40 18.63 -13.50
C LYS A 92 15.45 17.46 -12.50
N PHE A 93 14.32 16.87 -12.08
CA PHE A 93 14.33 15.80 -11.06
C PHE A 93 14.43 14.39 -11.66
N ASN A 94 15.57 13.74 -11.45
CA ASN A 94 15.81 12.37 -11.89
C ASN A 94 15.05 11.34 -11.04
N LEU A 95 14.42 10.38 -11.71
CA LEU A 95 13.66 9.30 -11.09
C LEU A 95 14.53 8.41 -10.17
N ASN A 96 15.83 8.30 -10.47
CA ASN A 96 16.78 7.51 -9.66
C ASN A 96 16.88 7.99 -8.21
N TYR A 97 16.78 9.30 -7.95
CA TYR A 97 16.80 9.82 -6.58
C TYR A 97 15.58 9.35 -5.79
N ILE A 98 14.41 9.27 -6.44
CA ILE A 98 13.18 8.83 -5.80
C ILE A 98 13.20 7.33 -5.58
N ILE A 99 13.76 6.55 -6.51
CA ILE A 99 14.01 5.12 -6.29
C ILE A 99 14.90 4.93 -5.05
N PHE A 100 15.99 5.72 -4.92
CA PHE A 100 16.87 5.62 -3.77
C PHE A 100 16.15 5.91 -2.45
N ILE A 101 15.32 6.96 -2.41
CA ILE A 101 14.47 7.29 -1.26
C ILE A 101 13.47 6.16 -0.96
N ILE A 102 12.86 5.57 -1.99
CA ILE A 102 11.95 4.43 -1.84
C ILE A 102 12.68 3.23 -1.21
N VAL A 103 13.88 2.90 -1.70
CA VAL A 103 14.69 1.79 -1.16
C VAL A 103 15.05 2.06 0.30
N LEU A 104 15.44 3.28 0.66
CA LEU A 104 15.72 3.65 2.05
C LEU A 104 14.47 3.49 2.93
N ILE A 105 13.33 4.07 2.55
CA ILE A 105 12.10 4.01 3.34
C ILE A 105 11.61 2.55 3.49
N THR A 106 11.61 1.78 2.40
CA THR A 106 11.18 0.38 2.44
C THR A 106 12.10 -0.47 3.32
N SER A 107 13.42 -0.24 3.31
CA SER A 107 14.37 -0.94 4.19
C SER A 107 14.09 -0.68 5.68
N ILE A 108 13.82 0.57 6.04
CA ILE A 108 13.48 0.97 7.41
C ILE A 108 12.16 0.31 7.84
N LEU A 109 11.16 0.28 6.97
CA LEU A 109 9.86 -0.34 7.25
C LEU A 109 9.95 -1.85 7.39
N ILE A 110 10.75 -2.53 6.56
CA ILE A 110 11.01 -3.97 6.69
C ILE A 110 11.66 -4.27 8.05
N PHE A 111 12.64 -3.45 8.46
CA PHE A 111 13.26 -3.58 9.77
C PHE A 111 12.27 -3.39 10.93
N PHE A 112 11.31 -2.47 10.80
CA PHE A 112 10.25 -2.35 11.79
C PHE A 112 9.36 -3.61 11.84
N MET A 113 9.02 -4.18 10.68
CA MET A 113 8.18 -5.38 10.58
C MET A 113 8.81 -6.63 11.21
N THR A 114 10.13 -6.78 11.12
CA THR A 114 10.84 -7.89 11.77
C THR A 114 10.78 -7.77 13.30
N LYS A 115 10.90 -6.54 13.84
CA LYS A 115 11.03 -6.28 15.27
C LYS A 115 9.76 -6.57 16.08
N TYR A 116 8.59 -6.30 15.52
CA TYR A 116 7.33 -6.41 16.27
C TYR A 116 6.70 -7.80 16.19
N SER A 117 6.23 -8.28 17.33
CA SER A 117 5.49 -9.54 17.45
C SER A 117 4.07 -9.38 16.91
N LEU A 118 3.44 -10.52 16.63
CA LEU A 118 2.17 -10.60 15.94
C LEU A 118 1.13 -11.32 16.82
N LYS A 119 -0.06 -10.72 16.91
CA LYS A 119 -1.22 -11.29 17.59
C LYS A 119 -2.25 -11.70 16.54
N ILE A 120 -2.64 -12.98 16.55
CA ILE A 120 -3.73 -13.50 15.72
C ILE A 120 -4.93 -13.72 16.63
N ASN A 121 -6.03 -13.03 16.33
CA ASN A 121 -7.29 -13.22 17.02
C ASN A 121 -8.33 -13.76 16.03
N MET A 122 -9.21 -14.63 16.52
CA MET A 122 -10.38 -15.04 15.76
C MET A 122 -11.52 -14.07 16.05
N PHE A 123 -12.03 -13.40 15.02
CA PHE A 123 -13.11 -12.44 15.19
C PHE A 123 -14.45 -13.16 15.11
N ASN A 124 -15.19 -13.14 16.22
CA ASN A 124 -16.53 -13.76 16.35
C ASN A 124 -16.60 -15.22 15.85
N GLY A 125 -15.50 -15.98 15.95
CA GLY A 125 -15.41 -17.37 15.48
C GLY A 125 -15.47 -17.57 13.96
N GLN A 126 -15.42 -16.50 13.16
CA GLN A 126 -15.73 -16.55 11.72
C GLN A 126 -14.50 -16.40 10.81
N TYR A 127 -13.56 -15.55 11.18
CA TYR A 127 -12.33 -15.30 10.39
C TYR A 127 -11.22 -14.79 11.31
N TYR A 128 -9.98 -14.86 10.83
CA TYR A 128 -8.82 -14.40 11.59
C TYR A 128 -8.44 -12.96 11.26
N ILE A 129 -7.97 -12.23 12.26
CA ILE A 129 -7.39 -10.89 12.15
C ILE A 129 -5.98 -10.92 12.72
N MET A 130 -5.05 -10.29 12.00
CA MET A 130 -3.67 -10.09 12.44
C MET A 130 -3.43 -8.66 12.85
N GLU A 131 -2.82 -8.51 14.02
CA GLU A 131 -2.41 -7.22 14.57
C GLU A 131 -0.91 -7.28 14.92
N LEU A 132 -0.14 -6.28 14.50
CA LEU A 132 1.21 -6.10 15.02
C LEU A 132 1.10 -5.48 16.41
N LEU A 133 1.81 -6.06 17.38
CA LEU A 133 1.92 -5.53 18.73
C LEU A 133 2.90 -4.34 18.76
N THR A 134 2.57 -3.31 17.99
CA THR A 134 3.24 -2.01 18.02
C THR A 134 2.57 -1.10 19.04
N PRO A 135 3.30 -0.11 19.60
CA PRO A 135 2.62 0.98 20.29
C PRO A 135 1.65 1.67 19.33
N ILE A 136 0.41 1.94 19.78
CA ILE A 136 -0.69 2.55 19.01
C ILE A 136 -0.23 3.76 18.18
N ASN A 137 0.72 4.53 18.73
CA ASN A 137 1.28 5.71 18.12
C ASN A 137 1.94 5.46 16.76
N MET A 138 2.42 4.25 16.45
CA MET A 138 3.07 3.97 15.15
C MET A 138 2.09 3.92 13.99
N TYR A 139 0.97 3.24 14.14
CA TYR A 139 -0.06 3.20 13.10
C TYR A 139 -0.61 4.61 12.85
N VAL A 140 -0.88 5.36 13.92
CA VAL A 140 -1.36 6.74 13.84
C VAL A 140 -0.34 7.64 13.16
N PHE A 141 0.93 7.55 13.53
CA PHE A 141 2.02 8.28 12.88
C PHE A 141 2.07 7.98 11.38
N PHE A 142 2.01 6.71 11.00
CA PHE A 142 2.08 6.29 9.61
C PHE A 142 0.90 6.83 8.78
N ILE A 143 -0.32 6.77 9.33
CA ILE A 143 -1.52 7.36 8.72
C ILE A 143 -1.35 8.87 8.56
N PHE A 144 -0.85 9.56 9.59
CA PHE A 144 -0.66 11.01 9.57
C PHE A 144 0.36 11.46 8.53
N VAL A 145 1.51 10.78 8.43
CA VAL A 145 2.52 11.06 7.40
C VAL A 145 1.93 10.86 6.00
N ASN A 146 1.23 9.74 5.76
CA ASN A 146 0.62 9.47 4.47
C ASN A 146 -0.44 10.51 4.10
N LEU A 147 -1.23 10.99 5.06
CA LEU A 147 -2.21 12.07 4.86
C LEU A 147 -1.55 13.39 4.43
N ILE A 148 -0.47 13.80 5.10
CA ILE A 148 0.25 15.04 4.74
C ILE A 148 0.73 14.98 3.29
N PHE A 149 1.37 13.88 2.90
CA PHE A 149 1.86 13.74 1.54
C PHE A 149 0.73 13.71 0.50
N LEU A 150 -0.41 13.10 0.84
CA LEU A 150 -1.59 13.10 -0.03
C LEU A 150 -2.14 14.53 -0.24
N ILE A 151 -2.24 15.32 0.83
CA ILE A 151 -2.63 16.73 0.76
C ILE A 151 -1.66 17.53 -0.12
N LEU A 152 -0.34 17.34 0.04
CA LEU A 152 0.67 18.00 -0.78
C LEU A 152 0.53 17.64 -2.28
N CYS A 153 0.22 16.39 -2.60
CA CYS A 153 -0.05 15.96 -3.97
C CYS A 153 -1.29 16.66 -4.55
N LEU A 154 -2.37 16.76 -3.77
CA LEU A 154 -3.60 17.45 -4.19
C LEU A 154 -3.39 18.94 -4.45
N ILE A 155 -2.65 19.63 -3.58
CA ILE A 155 -2.34 21.06 -3.76
C ILE A 155 -1.59 21.28 -5.07
N LYS A 156 -0.57 20.46 -5.35
CA LYS A 156 0.20 20.58 -6.60
C LYS A 156 -0.61 20.20 -7.84
N HIS A 157 -1.46 19.18 -7.75
CA HIS A 157 -2.35 18.81 -8.86
C HIS A 157 -3.32 19.95 -9.23
N ASN A 158 -3.85 20.67 -8.24
CA ASN A 158 -4.76 21.79 -8.47
C ASN A 158 -4.09 23.05 -9.03
N ASN A 159 -2.75 23.14 -8.98
CA ASN A 159 -2.01 24.20 -9.65
C ASN A 159 -2.06 24.01 -11.18
N LYS A 160 -3.06 24.65 -11.79
CA LYS A 160 -3.43 24.67 -13.23
C LYS A 160 -2.32 24.99 -14.26
N TYR A 161 -1.07 25.20 -13.83
CA TYR A 161 0.03 25.67 -14.66
C TYR A 161 1.15 24.64 -14.94
N ILE A 162 1.05 23.41 -14.41
CA ILE A 162 2.13 22.42 -14.59
C ILE A 162 2.16 21.84 -16.01
N ASN A 163 1.05 21.91 -16.77
CA ASN A 163 0.92 21.26 -18.08
C ASN A 163 0.74 22.20 -19.28
N LYS A 164 0.96 23.52 -19.13
CA LYS A 164 0.75 24.50 -20.22
C LYS A 164 2.00 24.86 -21.05
N ASN A 165 3.19 24.38 -20.71
CA ASN A 165 4.41 24.65 -21.49
C ASN A 165 4.81 23.48 -22.42
N ILE A 166 3.85 22.65 -22.83
CA ILE A 166 4.03 21.64 -23.87
C ILE A 166 2.87 21.79 -24.85
N LEU A 167 2.92 22.86 -25.64
CA LEU A 167 2.34 22.98 -26.98
C LEU A 167 3.07 24.13 -27.67
#